data_AF-A0A4V3X9H0-F1
#
_entry.id   AF-A0A4V3X9H0-F1
#
_cell.length_a   1.000
_cell.length_b   1.000
_cell.length_c   1.000
_cell.angle_alpha   90.00
_cell.angle_beta   90.00
_cell.angle_gamma   90.00
#
_symmetry.space_group_name_H-M   'P 1'
#
loop_
_entity.id
_entity.type
_entity.pdbx_description
1 polymer ?
#
loop_
_entity_poly.entity_id
_entity_poly.type
_entity_poly.pdbx_seq_one_letter_code
_entity_poly.pdbx_strand_id
1 'polypeptide(L)'
;MASHLANIFGTEQDRVNCSFYYKIGACRHGDRCSRKHIKPAFSQTILLPNVYHNPAHDPVCKLTDKELQEGFDAVYEDLYCELTKFGHLLELHVCDNVGDHLIGNVYARYEWETEAQAAVDNLNDRWYAGA
;
A
#
# COMPACT_ATOMS: atom_id res chain seq x y z
N MET A 1 -2.11 -15.19 -31.47
CA MET A 1 -3.29 -15.01 -30.58
C MET A 1 -2.84 -14.93 -29.13
N ALA A 2 -2.19 -15.96 -28.56
CA ALA A 2 -1.69 -15.94 -27.18
C ALA A 2 -0.64 -14.84 -26.91
N SER A 3 0.29 -14.60 -27.85
CA SER A 3 1.33 -13.56 -27.74
C SER A 3 0.76 -12.13 -27.71
N HIS A 4 -0.33 -11.87 -28.44
CA HIS A 4 -0.99 -10.57 -28.45
C HIS A 4 -1.78 -10.33 -27.16
N LEU A 5 -2.40 -11.37 -26.60
CA LEU A 5 -3.11 -11.29 -25.32
C LEU A 5 -2.15 -11.12 -24.14
N ALA A 6 -0.98 -11.76 -24.17
CA ALA A 6 0.06 -11.58 -23.16
C ALA A 6 0.57 -10.12 -23.09
N ASN A 7 0.65 -9.43 -24.24
CA ASN A 7 1.05 -8.02 -24.30
C ASN A 7 -0.04 -7.04 -23.80
N ILE A 8 -1.28 -7.50 -23.67
CA ILE A 8 -2.42 -6.68 -23.24
C ILE A 8 -2.63 -6.79 -21.72
N PHE A 9 -2.31 -7.92 -21.11
CA PHE A 9 -2.55 -8.19 -19.69
C PHE A 9 -1.86 -7.16 -18.78
N GLY A 10 -2.60 -6.62 -17.81
CA GLY A 10 -2.09 -5.59 -16.89
C GLY A 10 -1.97 -4.18 -17.50
N THR A 11 -2.29 -4.01 -18.78
CA THR A 11 -2.33 -2.70 -19.46
C THR A 11 -3.74 -2.12 -19.51
N GLU A 12 -3.88 -0.85 -19.87
CA GLU A 12 -5.20 -0.23 -20.03
C GLU A 12 -6.04 -0.80 -21.18
N GLN A 13 -5.38 -1.51 -22.11
CA GLN A 13 -6.03 -2.22 -23.21
C GLN A 13 -6.73 -3.49 -22.72
N ASP A 14 -6.38 -4.00 -21.53
CA ASP A 14 -7.12 -5.06 -20.87
C ASP A 14 -8.48 -4.53 -20.39
N ARG A 15 -9.53 -4.99 -21.07
CA ARG A 15 -10.91 -4.64 -20.75
C ARG A 15 -11.52 -5.53 -19.67
N VAL A 16 -10.86 -6.62 -19.31
CA VAL A 16 -11.34 -7.61 -18.33
C VAL A 16 -10.76 -7.31 -16.95
N ASN A 17 -9.44 -7.09 -16.86
CA ASN A 17 -8.77 -6.84 -15.60
C ASN A 17 -8.54 -5.34 -15.37
N CYS A 18 -8.62 -4.92 -14.12
CA CYS A 18 -8.34 -3.54 -13.75
C CYS A 18 -6.84 -3.29 -13.77
N SER A 19 -6.36 -2.52 -14.75
CA SER A 19 -4.94 -2.14 -14.86
C SER A 19 -4.46 -1.32 -13.65
N PHE A 20 -5.32 -0.48 -13.06
CA PHE A 20 -4.99 0.30 -11.87
C PHE A 20 -4.76 -0.60 -10.67
N TYR A 21 -5.70 -1.52 -10.39
CA TYR A 21 -5.52 -2.47 -9.28
C TYR A 21 -4.31 -3.35 -9.48
N TYR A 22 -4.07 -3.84 -10.71
CA TYR A 22 -2.92 -4.69 -11.01
C TYR A 22 -1.58 -3.98 -10.79
N LYS A 23 -1.46 -2.71 -11.22
CA LYS A 23 -0.20 -1.97 -11.14
C LYS A 23 0.02 -1.29 -9.78
N ILE A 24 -1.05 -0.81 -9.15
CA ILE A 24 -0.98 0.06 -7.97
C ILE A 24 -1.42 -0.69 -6.71
N GLY A 25 -2.14 -1.81 -6.83
CA GLY A 25 -2.75 -2.50 -5.68
C GLY A 25 -4.03 -1.83 -5.15
N ALA A 26 -4.43 -0.69 -5.73
CA ALA A 26 -5.61 0.07 -5.35
C ALA A 26 -6.40 0.59 -6.56
N CYS A 27 -7.71 0.78 -6.39
CA CYS A 27 -8.58 1.33 -7.42
C CYS A 27 -9.63 2.25 -6.81
N ARG A 28 -9.83 3.43 -7.41
CA ARG A 28 -10.82 4.42 -6.97
C ARG A 28 -12.26 3.92 -6.92
N HIS A 29 -12.58 2.85 -7.64
CA HIS A 29 -13.93 2.26 -7.65
C HIS A 29 -14.10 1.16 -6.59
N GLY A 30 -13.02 0.72 -5.93
CA GLY A 30 -13.06 -0.37 -4.95
C GLY A 30 -13.79 -1.61 -5.47
N ASP A 31 -14.67 -2.18 -4.65
CA ASP A 31 -15.47 -3.35 -4.99
C ASP A 31 -16.56 -3.07 -6.06
N ARG A 32 -16.85 -1.79 -6.35
CA ARG A 32 -17.79 -1.39 -7.40
C ARG A 32 -17.13 -1.28 -8.78
N CYS A 33 -15.85 -1.64 -8.90
CA CYS A 33 -15.17 -1.63 -10.19
C CYS A 33 -15.82 -2.63 -11.16
N SER A 34 -16.06 -2.21 -12.41
CA SER A 34 -16.59 -3.08 -13.45
C SER A 34 -15.56 -4.06 -14.03
N ARG A 35 -14.26 -3.85 -13.71
CA ARG A 35 -13.16 -4.72 -14.12
C ARG A 35 -12.68 -5.57 -12.93
N LYS A 36 -12.11 -6.73 -13.21
CA LYS A 36 -11.67 -7.67 -12.17
C LYS A 36 -10.47 -7.15 -11.38
N HIS A 37 -10.54 -7.28 -10.05
CA HIS A 37 -9.44 -7.11 -9.12
C HIS A 37 -8.96 -8.49 -8.67
N ILE A 38 -7.77 -8.90 -9.10
CA ILE A 38 -7.21 -10.21 -8.75
C ILE A 38 -6.24 -10.01 -7.59
N LYS A 39 -6.63 -10.46 -6.40
CA LYS A 39 -5.74 -10.54 -5.25
C LYS A 39 -4.78 -11.72 -5.44
N PRO A 40 -3.45 -11.51 -5.38
CA PRO A 40 -2.52 -12.61 -5.49
C PRO A 40 -2.63 -13.53 -4.26
N ALA A 41 -2.47 -14.84 -4.45
CA ALA A 41 -2.46 -15.81 -3.34
C ALA A 41 -1.15 -15.78 -2.54
N PHE A 42 -0.08 -15.30 -3.17
CA PHE A 42 1.26 -15.12 -2.61
C PHE A 42 1.89 -13.89 -3.29
N SER A 43 2.62 -13.09 -2.53
CA SER A 43 3.22 -11.84 -3.00
C SER A 43 4.38 -11.48 -2.09
N GLN A 44 5.43 -10.89 -2.65
CA GLN A 44 6.51 -10.26 -1.86
C GLN A 44 6.08 -8.90 -1.28
N THR A 45 5.06 -8.27 -1.86
CA THR A 45 4.59 -6.94 -1.48
C THR A 45 3.27 -7.04 -0.72
N ILE A 46 3.21 -6.36 0.42
CA ILE A 46 1.99 -6.16 1.23
C ILE A 46 1.52 -4.71 1.12
N LEU A 47 0.24 -4.50 1.38
CA LEU A 47 -0.39 -3.19 1.46
C LEU A 47 -1.07 -3.05 2.82
N LEU A 48 -0.69 -2.02 3.57
CA LEU A 48 -1.42 -1.56 4.74
C LEU A 48 -2.22 -0.30 4.34
N PRO A 49 -3.53 -0.41 4.13
CA PRO A 49 -4.33 0.72 3.66
C PRO A 49 -4.56 1.73 4.77
N ASN A 50 -4.48 3.03 4.43
CA ASN A 50 -4.88 4.12 5.33
C ASN A 50 -4.19 4.11 6.72
N VAL A 51 -2.90 3.75 6.79
CA VAL A 51 -2.11 3.73 8.03
C VAL A 51 -1.49 5.09 8.34
N TYR A 52 -1.01 5.80 7.32
CA TYR A 52 -0.41 7.11 7.52
C TYR A 52 -1.46 8.23 7.43
N HIS A 53 -1.52 9.07 8.45
CA HIS A 53 -2.37 10.25 8.46
C HIS A 53 -1.50 11.50 8.51
N ASN A 54 -1.29 12.13 7.35
CA ASN A 54 -0.52 13.36 7.28
C ASN A 54 -1.27 14.50 7.98
N PRO A 55 -0.73 15.10 9.05
CA PRO A 55 -1.36 16.22 9.74
C PRO A 55 -1.58 17.44 8.83
N ALA A 56 -0.80 17.59 7.75
CA ALA A 56 -0.94 18.70 6.80
C ALA A 56 -2.28 18.71 6.05
N HIS A 57 -2.97 17.56 5.95
CA HIS A 57 -4.30 17.49 5.34
C HIS A 57 -5.42 17.98 6.27
N ASP A 58 -5.13 18.19 7.55
CA ASP A 58 -6.07 18.78 8.50
C ASP A 58 -6.09 20.33 8.34
N PRO A 59 -7.25 20.93 8.03
CA PRO A 59 -7.39 22.38 7.90
C PRO A 59 -6.99 23.18 9.16
N VAL A 60 -6.98 22.55 10.34
CA VAL A 60 -6.58 23.21 11.60
C VAL A 60 -5.11 22.97 11.97
N CYS A 61 -4.33 22.31 11.11
CA CYS A 61 -2.92 22.07 11.35
C CYS A 61 -2.14 23.38 11.53
N LYS A 62 -1.38 23.46 12.62
CA LYS A 62 -0.52 24.61 12.96
C LYS A 62 0.97 24.26 12.97
N LEU A 63 1.30 23.03 12.57
CA LEU A 63 2.66 22.54 12.54
C LEU A 63 3.43 23.23 11.42
N THR A 64 4.70 23.50 11.68
CA THR A 64 5.66 23.96 10.68
C THR A 64 6.10 22.79 9.79
N ASP A 65 6.63 23.09 8.61
CA ASP A 65 7.17 22.08 7.70
C ASP A 65 8.23 21.19 8.37
N LYS A 66 9.02 21.75 9.29
CA LYS A 66 10.02 21.01 10.07
C LYS A 66 9.38 20.00 11.02
N GLU A 67 8.34 20.42 11.77
CA GLU A 67 7.61 19.54 12.68
C GLU A 67 6.84 18.45 11.94
N LEU A 68 6.30 18.77 10.75
CA LEU A 68 5.67 17.78 9.87
C LEU A 68 6.68 16.73 9.39
N GLN A 69 7.87 17.15 8.96
CA GLN A 69 8.92 16.22 8.55
C GLN A 69 9.41 15.35 9.71
N GLU A 70 9.63 15.93 10.90
CA GLU A 70 10.03 15.17 12.10
C GLU A 70 8.95 14.15 12.50
N GLY A 71 7.67 14.52 12.41
CA GLY A 71 6.56 13.59 12.64
C GLY A 71 6.50 12.47 11.61
N PHE A 72 6.73 12.78 10.33
CA PHE A 72 6.80 11.76 9.28
C PHE A 72 7.98 10.81 9.50
N ASP A 73 9.17 11.33 9.80
CA ASP A 73 10.37 10.53 10.05
C ASP A 73 10.15 9.55 11.21
N ALA A 74 9.48 9.99 12.29
CA ALA A 74 9.13 9.14 13.42
C ALA A 74 8.16 8.01 13.03
N VAL A 75 7.13 8.30 12.23
CA VAL A 75 6.19 7.27 11.74
C VAL A 75 6.89 6.31 10.79
N TYR A 76 7.74 6.81 9.89
CA TYR A 76 8.48 6.00 8.95
C TYR A 76 9.45 5.06 9.67
N GLU A 77 10.17 5.57 10.67
CA GLU A 77 11.07 4.77 11.52
C GLU A 77 10.31 3.68 12.27
N ASP A 78 9.18 4.01 12.89
CA ASP A 78 8.33 3.07 13.62
C ASP A 78 7.81 1.95 12.71
N LEU A 79 7.26 2.29 11.53
CA LEU A 79 6.82 1.32 10.52
C LEU A 79 7.97 0.44 10.04
N TYR A 80 9.13 1.03 9.73
CA TYR A 80 10.29 0.29 9.24
C TYR A 80 10.82 -0.70 10.30
N CYS A 81 10.97 -0.23 11.54
CA CYS A 81 11.44 -1.07 12.66
C CYS A 81 10.46 -2.19 12.98
N GLU A 82 9.16 -1.96 12.83
CA GLU A 82 8.16 -3.00 13.03
C GLU A 82 8.15 -4.03 11.90
N LEU A 83 8.16 -3.57 10.64
CA LEU A 83 8.04 -4.43 9.47
C LEU A 83 9.27 -5.31 9.24
N THR A 84 10.46 -4.87 9.64
CA THR A 84 11.70 -5.66 9.57
C THR A 84 11.73 -6.85 10.53
N LYS A 85 10.81 -6.93 11.50
CA LYS A 85 10.68 -8.10 12.39
C LYS A 85 10.17 -9.35 11.67
N PHE A 86 9.51 -9.19 10.51
CA PHE A 86 8.93 -10.28 9.75
C PHE A 86 9.87 -10.85 8.67
N GLY A 87 10.94 -10.15 8.32
CA GLY A 87 11.86 -10.57 7.26
C GLY A 87 12.71 -9.45 6.68
N HIS A 88 13.45 -9.76 5.62
CA HIS A 88 14.30 -8.78 4.93
C HIS A 88 13.46 -7.80 4.10
N LEU A 89 13.20 -6.62 4.66
CA LEU A 89 12.44 -5.56 4.00
C LEU A 89 13.32 -4.83 2.96
N LEU A 90 12.92 -4.92 1.68
CA LEU A 90 13.61 -4.32 0.55
C LEU A 90 13.17 -2.89 0.28
N GLU A 91 11.86 -2.64 0.37
CA GLU A 91 11.26 -1.32 0.10
C GLU A 91 10.12 -1.02 1.05
N LEU A 92 10.00 0.24 1.44
CA LEU A 92 8.88 0.79 2.18
C LEU A 92 8.46 2.10 1.51
N HIS A 93 7.19 2.21 1.12
CA HIS A 93 6.65 3.40 0.47
C HIS A 93 5.40 3.85 1.20
N VAL A 94 5.32 5.14 1.53
CA VAL A 94 4.15 5.76 2.17
C VAL A 94 3.49 6.72 1.18
N CYS A 95 2.19 6.56 0.96
CA CYS A 95 1.43 7.39 0.02
C CYS A 95 0.79 8.59 0.70
N ASP A 96 1.15 9.78 0.24
CA ASP A 96 0.56 11.08 0.66
C ASP A 96 -0.52 11.57 -0.32
N ASN A 97 -1.29 10.65 -0.89
CA ASN A 97 -2.41 10.98 -1.76
C ASN A 97 -3.63 11.45 -0.93
N VAL A 98 -4.52 12.24 -1.53
CA VAL A 98 -5.78 12.68 -0.89
C VAL A 98 -6.97 11.78 -1.23
N GLY A 99 -6.90 11.01 -2.32
CA GLY A 99 -8.00 10.16 -2.75
C GLY A 99 -8.19 8.94 -1.85
N ASP A 100 -9.42 8.64 -1.45
CA ASP A 100 -9.81 7.59 -0.49
C ASP A 100 -9.22 6.18 -0.75
N HIS A 101 -8.83 5.89 -1.99
CA HIS A 101 -8.28 4.59 -2.38
C HIS A 101 -6.75 4.50 -2.21
N LEU A 102 -6.07 5.63 -2.00
CA LEU A 102 -4.61 5.71 -1.89
C LEU A 102 -4.12 6.49 -0.66
N ILE A 103 -4.98 7.29 -0.05
CA ILE A 103 -4.63 8.09 1.13
C ILE A 103 -4.06 7.20 2.23
N GLY A 104 -2.86 7.55 2.70
CA GLY A 104 -2.20 6.87 3.81
C GLY A 104 -1.78 5.42 3.55
N ASN A 105 -1.85 4.94 2.30
CA ASN A 105 -1.42 3.57 1.99
C ASN A 105 0.08 3.40 2.22
N VAL A 106 0.45 2.30 2.87
CA VAL A 106 1.84 1.90 3.06
C VAL A 106 2.08 0.60 2.30
N TYR A 107 3.07 0.59 1.41
CA TYR A 107 3.51 -0.59 0.69
C TYR A 107 4.84 -1.05 1.24
N ALA A 108 4.93 -2.33 1.61
CA ALA A 108 6.16 -2.95 2.09
C ALA A 108 6.49 -4.14 1.20
N ARG A 109 7.71 -4.20 0.66
CA ARG A 109 8.18 -5.32 -0.16
C ARG A 109 9.30 -6.07 0.54
N TYR A 110 9.12 -7.37 0.71
CA TYR A 110 10.07 -8.30 1.30
C TYR A 110 10.88 -9.03 0.23
N GLU A 111 11.96 -9.69 0.64
CA GLU A 111 12.72 -10.58 -0.24
C GLU A 111 11.92 -11.84 -0.58
N TRP A 112 11.20 -12.40 0.40
CA TRP A 112 10.46 -13.66 0.23
C TRP A 112 8.96 -13.52 0.49
N GLU A 113 8.16 -14.27 -0.27
CA GLU A 113 6.69 -14.29 -0.15
C GLU A 113 6.22 -14.81 1.21
N THR A 114 6.99 -15.69 1.85
CA THR A 114 6.68 -16.21 3.19
C THR A 114 6.83 -15.15 4.28
N GLU A 115 7.76 -14.20 4.12
CA GLU A 115 7.95 -13.07 5.05
C GLU A 115 6.77 -12.11 4.95
N ALA A 116 6.37 -11.78 3.73
CA ALA A 116 5.18 -10.99 3.45
C ALA A 116 3.91 -11.64 4.02
N GLN A 117 3.74 -12.95 3.85
CA GLN A 117 2.62 -13.69 4.44
C GLN A 117 2.63 -13.62 5.97
N ALA A 118 3.79 -13.82 6.60
CA ALA A 118 3.94 -13.71 8.05
C ALA A 118 3.57 -12.30 8.55
N ALA A 119 3.96 -11.25 7.82
CA ALA A 119 3.56 -9.88 8.15
C ALA A 119 2.03 -9.70 8.04
N VAL A 120 1.39 -10.16 6.97
CA VAL A 120 -0.07 -10.08 6.80
C VAL A 120 -0.80 -10.79 7.94
N ASP A 121 -0.39 -12.01 8.29
CA ASP A 121 -1.05 -12.79 9.33
C ASP A 121 -0.94 -12.11 10.70
N ASN A 122 0.24 -11.56 11.04
CA ASN A 122 0.46 -10.95 12.35
C ASN A 122 -0.12 -9.53 12.47
N LEU A 123 -0.15 -8.75 11.39
CA LEU A 123 -0.60 -7.37 11.43
C LEU A 123 -2.13 -7.24 11.47
N ASN A 124 -2.88 -8.21 10.93
CA ASN A 124 -4.34 -8.21 11.00
C ASN A 124 -4.89 -8.44 12.43
N ASP A 125 -4.04 -8.91 13.36
CA ASP A 125 -4.41 -9.15 14.76
C ASP A 125 -3.92 -8.01 15.70
N ARG A 126 -3.51 -6.87 15.14
CA ARG A 126 -2.89 -5.75 15.86
C ARG A 126 -3.57 -4.43 15.57
N TRP A 127 -3.33 -3.48 16.47
CA TRP A 127 -3.88 -2.12 16.44
C TRP A 127 -2.72 -1.13 16.25
N TYR A 128 -2.96 -0.03 15.53
CA TYR A 128 -1.97 1.01 15.30
C TYR A 128 -2.59 2.39 15.56
N ALA A 129 -1.90 3.23 16.34
CA ALA A 129 -2.34 4.59 16.66
C ALA A 129 -3.79 4.72 17.21
N GLY A 130 -4.30 3.66 17.86
CA GLY A 130 -5.64 3.66 18.47
C GLY A 130 -6.79 3.29 17.52
N ALA A 131 -6.48 2.80 16.32
CA ALA A 131 -7.41 2.26 15.33
C ALA A 131 -7.18 0.75 15.10
#